data_AF-A0A9E6SC29-F1
#
_entry.id   AF-A0A9E6SC29-F1
#
_cell.length_a   1.000
_cell.length_b   1.000
_cell.length_c   1.000
_cell.angle_alpha   90.00
_cell.angle_beta   90.00
_cell.angle_gamma   90.00
#
_symmetry.space_group_name_H-M   'P 1'
#
loop_
_entity.id
_entity.type
_entity.pdbx_description
1 polymer ?
#
loop_
_entity_poly.entity_id
_entity_poly.type
_entity_poly.pdbx_seq_one_letter_code
_entity_poly.pdbx_strand_id
1 'polypeptide(L)'
;MNRLAAEFIGTFWLVLGGCGSAVLAAAFPEVGIGLHGVSLAFGLTVLTMAYAIGHVSGCHLNPAVSVGLWAGGRFDGKDLPGYIIAQTLGAIAAAAVLYVIVTGRAGAEIGGFASNGYDALSP
;
A
#
# COMPACT_ATOMS: atom_id res chain seq x y z
N MET A 1 7.47 -11.69 -15.49
CA MET A 1 6.93 -10.41 -15.03
C MET A 1 7.98 -9.34 -15.21
N ASN A 2 7.65 -8.15 -15.75
CA ASN A 2 8.61 -7.05 -15.83
C ASN A 2 8.61 -6.25 -14.51
N ARG A 3 9.64 -5.41 -14.32
CA ARG A 3 9.87 -4.64 -13.09
C ARG A 3 8.68 -3.74 -12.71
N LEU A 4 8.05 -3.10 -13.69
CA LEU A 4 6.94 -2.17 -13.46
C LEU A 4 5.66 -2.91 -13.02
N ALA A 5 5.34 -4.05 -13.64
CA ALA A 5 4.21 -4.86 -13.22
C ALA A 5 4.40 -5.43 -11.81
N ALA A 6 5.63 -5.79 -11.45
CA ALA A 6 5.96 -6.22 -10.09
C ALA A 6 5.69 -5.09 -9.07
N GLU A 7 6.18 -3.88 -9.33
CA GLU A 7 5.93 -2.72 -8.45
C GLU A 7 4.45 -2.37 -8.36
N PHE A 8 3.71 -2.42 -9.47
CA PHE A 8 2.26 -2.21 -9.46
C PHE A 8 1.55 -3.23 -8.55
N ILE A 9 1.82 -4.53 -8.72
CA ILE A 9 1.19 -5.60 -7.94
C ILE A 9 1.60 -5.51 -6.47
N GLY A 10 2.88 -5.23 -6.19
CA GLY A 10 3.37 -5.12 -4.84
C GLY A 10 2.78 -3.92 -4.08
N THR A 11 2.68 -2.75 -4.72
CA THR A 11 2.03 -1.59 -4.08
C THR A 11 0.52 -1.80 -3.96
N PHE A 12 -0.11 -2.46 -4.93
CA PHE A 12 -1.51 -2.88 -4.81
C PHE A 12 -1.71 -3.75 -3.57
N TRP A 13 -0.85 -4.76 -3.36
CA TRP A 13 -0.91 -5.65 -2.20
C TRP A 13 -0.71 -4.91 -0.88
N LEU A 14 0.26 -3.99 -0.85
CA LEU A 14 0.56 -3.15 0.30
C LEU A 14 -0.63 -2.30 0.71
N VAL A 15 -1.27 -1.61 -0.24
CA VAL A 15 -2.43 -0.75 0.06
C VAL A 15 -3.67 -1.58 0.39
N LEU A 16 -3.95 -2.65 -0.35
CA LEU A 16 -5.10 -3.50 -0.10
C LEU A 16 -5.02 -4.16 1.28
N GLY A 17 -3.86 -4.73 1.65
CA GLY A 17 -3.69 -5.38 2.94
C GLY A 17 -3.53 -4.40 4.10
N GLY A 18 -2.67 -3.38 3.95
CA GLY A 18 -2.41 -2.38 4.98
C GLY A 18 -3.65 -1.51 5.27
N CYS A 19 -4.09 -0.72 4.29
CA CYS A 19 -5.27 0.14 4.45
C CYS A 19 -6.55 -0.67 4.65
N GLY A 20 -6.67 -1.85 4.02
CA GLY A 20 -7.81 -2.74 4.23
C GLY A 20 -7.91 -3.22 5.67
N SER A 21 -6.79 -3.61 6.29
CA SER A 21 -6.76 -4.01 7.71
C SER A 21 -7.21 -2.86 8.63
N ALA A 22 -6.80 -1.63 8.31
CA ALA A 22 -7.18 -0.44 9.07
C ALA A 22 -8.69 -0.14 8.95
N VAL A 23 -9.23 -0.18 7.73
CA VAL A 23 -10.62 0.21 7.47
C VAL A 23 -11.61 -0.89 7.87
N LEU A 24 -11.25 -2.17 7.71
CA LEU A 24 -12.17 -3.30 7.87
C LEU A 24 -12.04 -4.01 9.22
N ALA A 25 -10.87 -3.97 9.87
CA ALA A 25 -10.58 -4.84 11.00
C ALA A 25 -10.04 -4.12 12.26
N ALA A 26 -9.54 -2.88 12.17
CA ALA A 26 -8.87 -2.23 13.30
C ALA A 26 -9.78 -2.06 14.53
N ALA A 27 -11.02 -1.62 14.33
CA ALA A 27 -11.97 -1.27 15.37
C ALA A 27 -13.22 -2.17 15.36
N PHE A 28 -13.09 -3.42 14.91
CA PHE A 28 -14.21 -4.36 14.95
C PHE A 28 -14.62 -4.64 16.41
N PRO A 29 -15.91 -4.63 16.78
CA PRO A 29 -16.34 -4.82 18.16
C PRO A 29 -15.80 -6.13 18.75
N GLU A 30 -15.23 -6.06 19.96
CA GLU A 30 -14.65 -7.17 20.75
C GLU A 30 -13.43 -7.90 20.12
N VAL A 31 -13.26 -7.89 18.80
CA VAL A 31 -12.25 -8.70 18.08
C VAL A 31 -11.38 -7.89 17.12
N GLY A 32 -11.41 -6.55 17.23
CA GLY A 32 -10.62 -5.65 16.39
C GLY A 32 -9.11 -5.88 16.57
N ILE A 33 -8.36 -5.76 15.46
CA ILE A 33 -6.92 -6.03 15.46
C ILE A 33 -6.10 -4.87 16.07
N GLY A 34 -6.73 -3.70 16.29
CA GLY A 34 -6.08 -2.50 16.82
C GLY A 34 -4.92 -1.97 15.96
N LEU A 35 -4.25 -0.92 16.43
CA LEU A 35 -3.11 -0.31 15.71
C LEU A 35 -1.91 -1.23 15.58
N HIS A 36 -1.72 -2.14 16.55
CA HIS A 36 -0.65 -3.15 16.50
C HIS A 36 -0.90 -4.15 15.37
N GLY A 37 -2.12 -4.65 15.21
CA GLY A 37 -2.48 -5.54 14.12
C GLY A 37 -2.40 -4.87 12.75
N VAL A 38 -2.81 -3.60 12.65
CA VAL A 38 -2.64 -2.80 11.42
C VAL A 38 -1.16 -2.65 11.07
N SER A 39 -0.32 -2.28 12.05
CA SER A 39 1.13 -2.17 11.87
C SER A 39 1.75 -3.50 11.39
N LEU A 40 1.31 -4.61 11.98
CA LEU A 40 1.74 -5.94 11.59
C LEU A 40 1.29 -6.29 10.17
N ALA A 41 0.06 -5.97 9.78
CA ALA A 41 -0.46 -6.21 8.44
C ALA A 41 0.36 -5.44 7.38
N PHE A 42 0.64 -4.16 7.59
CA PHE A 42 1.54 -3.39 6.72
C PHE A 42 2.91 -4.06 6.60
N GLY A 43 3.55 -4.42 7.73
CA GLY A 43 4.83 -5.11 7.72
C GLY A 43 4.82 -6.43 6.95
N LEU A 44 3.77 -7.24 7.13
CA LEU A 44 3.61 -8.53 6.46
C LEU A 44 3.34 -8.38 4.95
N THR A 45 2.60 -7.35 4.51
CA THR A 45 2.42 -7.10 3.07
C THR A 45 3.75 -6.78 2.39
N VAL A 46 4.61 -5.97 3.03
CA VAL A 46 5.95 -5.68 2.53
C VAL A 46 6.82 -6.94 2.55
N LEU A 47 6.84 -7.70 3.65
CA LEU A 47 7.63 -8.91 3.80
C LEU A 47 7.29 -9.94 2.71
N THR A 48 5.99 -10.20 2.52
CA THR A 48 5.52 -11.19 1.54
C THR A 48 5.87 -10.78 0.11
N MET A 49 5.75 -9.50 -0.24
CA MET A 49 6.15 -9.01 -1.57
C MET A 49 7.66 -8.96 -1.74
N ALA A 50 8.44 -8.67 -0.68
CA ALA A 50 9.89 -8.71 -0.74
C ALA A 50 10.39 -10.10 -1.14
N TYR A 51 9.78 -11.16 -0.59
CA TYR A 51 10.08 -12.53 -1.02
C TYR A 51 9.53 -12.87 -2.41
N ALA A 52 8.31 -12.43 -2.74
CA ALA A 52 7.66 -12.81 -3.99
C ALA A 52 8.23 -12.11 -5.23
N ILE A 53 8.64 -10.85 -5.10
CA ILE A 53 9.02 -10.00 -6.24
C ILE A 53 10.32 -9.22 -6.04
N GLY A 54 10.99 -9.35 -4.88
CA GLY A 54 12.26 -8.67 -4.63
C GLY A 54 13.33 -8.99 -5.67
N HIS A 55 13.41 -10.25 -6.12
CA HIS A 55 14.32 -10.67 -7.19
C HIS A 55 13.92 -10.16 -8.59
N VAL A 56 12.72 -9.60 -8.75
CA VAL A 56 12.23 -9.04 -10.02
C VAL A 56 12.50 -7.55 -10.11
N SER A 57 12.03 -6.76 -9.13
CA SER A 57 12.09 -5.29 -9.17
C SER A 57 12.94 -4.64 -8.09
N GLY A 58 13.43 -5.41 -7.12
CA GLY A 58 13.96 -4.86 -5.85
C GLY A 58 12.87 -4.58 -4.81
N CYS A 59 11.59 -4.71 -5.17
CA CYS A 59 10.44 -4.55 -4.28
C CYS A 59 10.45 -3.21 -3.52
N HIS A 60 10.44 -2.09 -4.25
CA HIS A 60 10.46 -0.77 -3.61
C HIS A 60 9.10 -0.42 -3.01
N LEU A 61 8.03 -0.69 -3.77
CA LEU A 61 6.62 -0.52 -3.45
C LEU A 61 6.18 0.88 -3.05
N ASN A 62 7.10 1.84 -3.07
CA ASN A 62 6.95 3.15 -2.47
C ASN A 62 7.83 4.18 -3.22
N PRO A 63 7.25 5.31 -3.65
CA PRO A 63 8.00 6.38 -4.30
C PRO A 63 9.17 6.92 -3.46
N ALA A 64 8.98 7.12 -2.15
CA ALA A 64 10.03 7.60 -1.26
C ALA A 64 11.18 6.61 -1.11
N VAL A 65 10.89 5.30 -1.07
CA VAL A 65 11.92 4.25 -1.07
C VAL A 65 12.70 4.28 -2.37
N SER A 66 12.02 4.42 -3.51
CA SER A 66 12.66 4.49 -4.83
C SER A 66 13.58 5.71 -4.96
N VAL A 67 13.11 6.88 -4.50
CA VAL A 67 13.91 8.11 -4.44
C VAL A 67 15.09 7.94 -3.49
N GLY A 68 14.89 7.34 -2.31
CA GLY A 68 15.96 7.09 -1.34
C GLY A 68 17.06 6.16 -1.89
N LEU A 69 16.68 5.10 -2.60
CA LEU A 69 17.64 4.21 -3.26
C LEU A 69 18.37 4.89 -4.41
N TRP A 70 17.69 5.74 -5.19
CA TRP A 70 18.33 6.55 -6.22
C TRP A 70 19.33 7.54 -5.61
N ALA A 71 18.93 8.30 -4.59
CA ALA A 71 19.80 9.24 -3.87
C ALA A 71 21.01 8.54 -3.23
N GLY A 72 20.83 7.29 -2.78
CA GLY A 72 21.90 6.44 -2.26
C GLY A 72 22.77 5.76 -3.33
N GLY A 73 22.56 6.02 -4.63
CA GLY A 73 23.33 5.42 -5.72
C GLY A 73 23.05 3.93 -5.95
N ARG A 74 21.92 3.41 -5.44
CA ARG A 74 21.52 2.00 -5.49
C ARG A 74 20.44 1.71 -6.54
N PHE A 75 20.02 2.73 -7.28
CA PHE A 75 18.95 2.63 -8.28
C PHE A 75 19.17 3.63 -9.41
N ASP A 76 18.94 3.21 -10.66
CA ASP A 76 19.13 4.05 -11.84
C ASP A 76 18.01 5.10 -11.95
N GLY A 77 18.39 6.37 -12.03
CA GLY A 77 17.45 7.49 -12.10
C GLY A 77 16.53 7.45 -13.34
N LYS A 78 16.94 6.77 -14.42
CA LYS A 78 16.10 6.63 -15.62
C LYS A 78 14.86 5.76 -15.39
N ASP A 79 14.93 4.83 -14.43
CA ASP A 79 13.84 3.90 -14.11
C ASP A 79 12.87 4.50 -13.07
N LEU A 80 13.29 5.57 -12.38
CA LEU A 80 12.57 6.18 -11.26
C LEU A 80 11.16 6.67 -11.63
N PRO A 81 10.94 7.42 -12.74
CA PRO A 81 9.59 7.83 -13.12
C PRO A 81 8.67 6.64 -13.36
N GLY A 82 9.17 5.57 -14.00
CA GLY A 82 8.40 4.36 -14.27
C GLY A 82 7.96 3.65 -12.99
N TYR A 83 8.86 3.53 -12.01
CA TYR A 83 8.55 2.93 -10.71
C TYR A 83 7.48 3.73 -9.96
N ILE A 84 7.63 5.05 -9.89
CA ILE A 84 6.66 5.92 -9.20
C ILE A 84 5.28 5.80 -9.85
N ILE A 85 5.19 5.86 -11.18
CA ILE A 85 3.92 5.71 -11.90
C ILE A 85 3.29 4.34 -11.61
N ALA A 86 4.07 3.26 -11.69
CA ALA A 86 3.57 1.91 -11.43
C ALA A 86 3.04 1.74 -10.00
N GLN A 87 3.79 2.24 -9.01
CA GLN A 87 3.41 2.20 -7.59
C GLN A 87 2.14 3.01 -7.34
N THR A 88 2.05 4.24 -7.85
CA THR A 88 0.87 5.10 -7.69
C THR A 88 -0.37 4.49 -8.34
N LEU A 89 -0.25 3.94 -9.55
CA LEU A 89 -1.38 3.27 -10.20
C LEU A 89 -1.80 2.00 -9.43
N GLY A 90 -0.85 1.24 -8.89
CA GLY A 90 -1.12 0.07 -8.05
C GLY A 90 -1.88 0.44 -6.77
N ALA A 91 -1.44 1.52 -6.10
CA ALA A 91 -2.11 2.06 -4.93
C ALA A 91 -3.55 2.53 -5.23
N ILE A 92 -3.76 3.26 -6.33
CA ILE A 92 -5.08 3.73 -6.77
C ILE A 92 -6.01 2.54 -7.06
N ALA A 93 -5.52 1.52 -7.78
CA ALA A 93 -6.30 0.33 -8.08
C ALA A 93 -6.70 -0.43 -6.81
N ALA A 94 -5.79 -0.57 -5.84
CA ALA A 94 -6.10 -1.19 -4.55
C ALA A 94 -7.12 -0.39 -3.74
N ALA A 95 -6.99 0.94 -3.70
CA ALA A 95 -7.95 1.81 -3.05
C ALA A 95 -9.34 1.71 -3.71
N ALA A 96 -9.42 1.62 -5.04
CA ALA A 96 -10.68 1.42 -5.76
C ALA A 96 -11.34 0.08 -5.42
N VAL A 97 -10.55 -1.01 -5.35
CA VAL A 97 -11.06 -2.33 -4.92
C VAL A 97 -11.54 -2.26 -3.48
N LEU A 98 -10.75 -1.65 -2.59
CA LEU A 98 -11.11 -1.51 -1.18
C LEU A 98 -12.38 -0.66 -1.00
N TYR A 99 -12.55 0.39 -1.80
CA TYR A 99 -13.76 1.20 -1.84
C TYR A 99 -14.99 0.37 -2.17
N VAL A 100 -14.93 -0.47 -3.21
CA VAL A 100 -16.03 -1.37 -3.58
C VAL A 100 -16.35 -2.36 -2.45
N ILE A 101 -15.32 -2.92 -1.80
CA ILE A 101 -15.51 -3.82 -0.66
C ILE A 101 -16.21 -3.10 0.50
N VAL A 102 -15.73 -1.91 0.86
CA VAL A 102 -16.26 -1.13 1.99
C VAL A 102 -17.68 -0.67 1.72
N THR A 103 -18.00 -0.24 0.50
CA THR A 103 -19.34 0.25 0.15
C THR A 103 -20.35 -0.86 -0.11
N GLY A 104 -19.92 -2.13 -0.16
CA GLY A 104 -20.80 -3.29 -0.28
C GLY A 104 -21.64 -3.60 0.98
N ARG A 105 -21.36 -2.95 2.13
CA ARG A 105 -22.18 -3.07 3.35
C ARG A 105 -23.21 -1.93 3.45
N ALA A 106 -24.42 -2.24 3.88
CA ALA A 106 -25.42 -1.21 4.16
C ALA A 106 -24.94 -0.27 5.28
N GLY A 107 -25.06 1.05 5.09
CA GLY A 107 -24.60 2.05 6.05
C GLY A 107 -23.08 2.27 6.05
N ALA A 108 -22.38 1.92 4.97
CA ALA A 108 -20.95 2.18 4.85
C ALA A 108 -20.64 3.68 4.82
N GLU A 109 -19.86 4.15 5.79
CA GLU A 109 -19.20 5.45 5.70
C GLU A 109 -17.83 5.30 5.02
N ILE A 110 -17.57 6.18 4.07
CA ILE A 110 -16.28 6.26 3.38
C ILE A 110 -15.33 7.03 4.32
N GLY A 111 -14.43 6.30 4.98
CA GLY A 111 -13.36 6.90 5.80
C GLY A 111 -12.15 7.33 4.96
N GLY A 112 -11.09 7.77 5.64
CA GLY A 112 -9.86 8.26 4.99
C GLY A 112 -8.92 7.20 4.40
N PHE A 113 -9.30 5.92 4.37
CA PHE A 113 -8.44 4.81 3.89
C PHE A 113 -7.03 4.77 4.51
N ALA A 114 -6.95 4.99 5.83
CA ALA A 114 -5.69 5.09 6.58
C ALA A 114 -4.78 6.25 6.10
N SER A 115 -5.36 7.32 5.56
CA SER A 115 -4.65 8.58 5.36
C SER A 115 -4.10 9.10 6.69
N ASN A 116 -2.95 9.77 6.64
CA ASN A 116 -2.32 10.42 7.79
C ASN A 116 -3.05 11.68 8.25
N GLY A 117 -4.14 12.03 7.58
CA GLY A 117 -4.99 13.15 7.95
C GLY A 117 -4.31 14.52 7.87
N TYR A 118 -3.66 14.82 6.76
CA TYR A 118 -3.20 16.19 6.50
C TYR A 118 -4.39 17.12 6.22
N ASP A 119 -4.42 18.29 6.90
CA ASP A 119 -5.50 19.30 6.83
C ASP A 119 -6.87 18.76 7.33
N ALA A 120 -8.00 19.15 6.72
CA ALA A 120 -9.37 18.77 7.12
C ALA A 120 -9.68 17.25 7.16
N LEU A 121 -8.71 16.40 6.81
CA LEU A 121 -8.80 14.95 6.90
C LEU A 121 -8.02 14.39 8.12
N SER A 122 -7.47 15.25 9.00
CA SER A 122 -6.89 14.90 10.30
C SER A 122 -7.96 14.41 11.28
N PRO A 123 -7.69 13.35 12.08
CA PRO A 123 -8.39 13.16 13.36
C PRO A 123 -8.30 14.41 14.23
#